data_AF-A0A6G0VJU6-F1
#
_entry.id   AF-A0A6G0VJU6-F1
#
_cell.length_a   1.000
_cell.length_b   1.000
_cell.length_c   1.000
_cell.angle_alpha   90.00
_cell.angle_beta   90.00
_cell.angle_gamma   90.00
#
_symmetry.space_group_name_H-M   'P 1'
#
loop_
_entity.id
_entity.type
_entity.pdbx_description
1 polymer ?
#
loop_
_entity_poly.entity_id
_entity_poly.type
_entity_poly.pdbx_seq_one_letter_code
_entity_poly.pdbx_strand_id
1 'polypeptide(L)'
;MQMMTSSQRINKLSNFLIPQFATTSTRKVIFGLLFLGKQRFTTSDEFRKLNLKIFNHLLETNTTPTIPENEADIVDEYSDFDDTDADPDYHPKNLLPNGDENVENNIGIADHSTDNNETESRNDKEPKRPKKVIPKPLQWKANVRKEKRCEEKCRLHCNSKFTEIERQTIFEEFWAMGDIEKQRHFIFKAMKTVTPKYRYVRADATCNRANNQAFYL
;
A
#
# COMPACT_ATOMS: atom_id res chain seq x y z
N MET A 1 -64.01 -22.32 22.30
CA MET A 1 -63.82 -21.90 20.90
C MET A 1 -62.58 -22.62 20.37
N GLN A 2 -62.80 -23.77 19.75
CA GLN A 2 -61.79 -24.52 19.01
C GLN A 2 -61.61 -23.87 17.63
N MET A 3 -60.38 -23.71 17.17
CA MET A 3 -60.04 -23.80 15.75
C MET A 3 -58.65 -24.43 15.59
N MET A 4 -58.63 -25.66 15.10
CA MET A 4 -57.50 -26.28 14.42
C MET A 4 -57.54 -25.89 12.94
N THR A 5 -56.38 -25.72 12.30
CA THR A 5 -55.99 -26.21 10.95
C THR A 5 -54.63 -25.60 10.58
N SER A 6 -53.55 -26.38 10.41
CA SER A 6 -53.20 -27.19 9.24
C SER A 6 -52.73 -26.38 8.02
N SER A 7 -51.42 -26.40 7.73
CA SER A 7 -50.83 -26.30 6.38
C SER A 7 -49.31 -26.45 6.49
N GLN A 8 -48.78 -27.65 6.23
CA GLN A 8 -48.37 -28.20 4.93
C GLN A 8 -46.93 -27.84 4.54
N ARG A 9 -46.16 -28.92 4.35
CA ARG A 9 -44.76 -29.02 3.93
C ARG A 9 -44.59 -28.57 2.49
N ILE A 10 -43.46 -27.93 2.18
CA ILE A 10 -42.84 -28.06 0.86
C ILE A 10 -41.33 -28.29 1.06
N ASN A 11 -40.93 -29.55 0.92
CA ASN A 11 -39.55 -29.94 0.66
C ASN A 11 -39.23 -29.56 -0.79
N LYS A 12 -38.27 -28.66 -1.02
CA LYS A 12 -37.63 -28.52 -2.34
C LYS A 12 -36.20 -29.05 -2.22
N LEU A 13 -36.07 -30.34 -2.52
CA LEU A 13 -34.80 -30.96 -2.89
C LEU A 13 -34.44 -30.47 -4.30
N SER A 14 -33.55 -29.49 -4.39
CA SER A 14 -32.90 -29.14 -5.65
C SER A 14 -31.72 -30.09 -5.88
N ASN A 15 -31.97 -31.15 -6.64
CA ASN A 15 -30.93 -31.96 -7.26
C ASN A 15 -30.21 -31.11 -8.31
N PHE A 16 -29.07 -30.53 -7.95
CA PHE A 16 -28.14 -29.99 -8.94
C PHE A 16 -27.31 -31.14 -9.51
N LEU A 17 -27.68 -31.54 -10.72
CA LEU A 17 -26.89 -32.41 -11.60
C LEU A 17 -25.57 -31.68 -11.88
N ILE A 18 -24.46 -32.19 -11.34
CA ILE A 18 -23.12 -31.75 -11.72
C ILE A 18 -22.78 -32.48 -13.03
N PRO A 19 -22.50 -31.77 -14.14
CA PRO A 19 -22.06 -32.40 -15.37
C PRO A 19 -20.65 -32.97 -15.17
N GLN A 20 -20.52 -34.28 -15.39
CA GLN A 20 -19.23 -34.95 -15.44
C GLN A 20 -18.53 -34.57 -16.75
N PHE A 21 -17.54 -33.67 -16.65
CA PHE A 21 -16.57 -33.50 -17.73
C PHE A 21 -15.52 -34.59 -17.61
N ALA A 22 -15.67 -35.62 -18.46
CA ALA A 22 -14.60 -36.55 -18.78
C ALA A 22 -13.57 -35.82 -19.66
N THR A 23 -12.41 -35.51 -19.11
CA THR A 23 -11.22 -35.21 -19.92
C THR A 23 -10.15 -36.24 -19.64
N THR A 24 -10.12 -37.25 -20.52
CA THR A 24 -8.98 -38.12 -20.71
C THR A 24 -7.82 -37.31 -21.27
N SER A 25 -6.76 -37.06 -20.49
CA SER A 25 -5.46 -36.76 -21.08
C SER A 25 -4.33 -37.24 -20.18
N THR A 26 -3.96 -38.48 -20.45
CA THR A 26 -2.73 -39.14 -20.05
C THR A 26 -1.52 -38.39 -20.60
N ARG A 27 -0.93 -37.52 -19.78
CA ARG A 27 0.52 -37.24 -19.84
C ARG A 27 1.13 -37.41 -18.46
N LYS A 28 1.54 -38.65 -18.21
CA LYS A 28 2.64 -38.98 -17.28
C LYS A 28 3.87 -38.19 -17.75
N VAL A 29 4.22 -37.13 -17.03
CA VAL A 29 5.60 -36.64 -17.02
C VAL A 29 6.09 -36.72 -15.59
N ILE A 30 7.14 -37.50 -15.47
CA ILE A 30 7.95 -37.79 -14.30
C ILE A 30 8.45 -36.46 -13.72
N PHE A 31 7.95 -36.06 -12.56
CA PHE A 31 8.65 -35.13 -11.65
C PHE A 31 8.68 -35.78 -10.27
N GLY A 32 9.42 -36.89 -10.21
CA GLY A 32 9.88 -37.45 -8.96
C GLY A 32 11.03 -36.62 -8.40
N LEU A 33 11.00 -36.45 -7.08
CA LEU A 33 12.15 -36.41 -6.19
C LEU A 33 13.27 -35.44 -6.56
N LEU A 34 13.35 -34.33 -5.83
CA LEU A 34 14.58 -33.80 -5.21
C LEU A 34 14.24 -32.44 -4.59
N PHE A 35 13.78 -32.37 -3.34
CA PHE A 35 13.96 -31.16 -2.52
C PHE A 35 13.81 -31.49 -1.02
N LEU A 36 14.72 -32.33 -0.53
CA LEU A 36 15.09 -32.40 0.89
C LEU A 36 16.55 -31.96 1.00
N GLY A 37 16.75 -30.64 0.98
CA GLY A 37 18.05 -30.02 1.19
C GLY A 37 17.85 -28.65 1.82
N LYS A 38 18.18 -28.53 3.11
CA LYS A 38 18.35 -27.24 3.82
C LYS A 38 19.48 -26.46 3.14
N GLN A 39 19.18 -25.77 2.05
CA GLN A 39 20.14 -24.91 1.37
C GLN A 39 19.98 -23.50 1.96
N ARG A 40 20.92 -23.13 2.84
CA ARG A 40 21.09 -21.74 3.28
C ARG A 40 21.57 -20.96 2.05
N PHE A 41 20.66 -20.26 1.38
CA PHE A 41 20.99 -19.37 0.28
C PHE A 41 21.82 -18.19 0.79
N THR A 42 23.13 -18.31 0.65
CA THR A 42 24.04 -17.17 0.50
C THR A 42 24.09 -16.79 -0.98
N THR A 43 24.36 -15.52 -1.24
CA THR A 43 24.56 -14.86 -2.56
C THR A 43 23.29 -14.28 -3.21
N SER A 44 22.99 -13.05 -2.77
CA SER A 44 22.04 -12.10 -3.38
C SER A 44 22.27 -11.84 -4.88
N ASP A 45 23.45 -12.14 -5.41
CA ASP A 45 23.81 -11.80 -6.80
C ASP A 45 23.33 -12.83 -7.82
N GLU A 46 23.22 -14.11 -7.45
CA GLU A 46 22.66 -15.11 -8.37
C GLU A 46 21.16 -14.91 -8.58
N PHE A 47 20.45 -14.50 -7.52
CA PHE A 47 19.03 -14.17 -7.61
C PHE A 47 18.78 -12.96 -8.52
N ARG A 48 19.69 -11.97 -8.52
CA ARG A 48 19.63 -10.83 -9.45
C ARG A 48 19.84 -11.25 -10.90
N LYS A 49 20.82 -12.13 -11.16
CA LYS A 49 21.06 -12.67 -12.51
C LYS A 49 19.86 -13.47 -13.03
N LEU A 50 19.21 -14.25 -12.17
CA LEU A 50 18.06 -15.07 -12.55
C LEU A 50 16.82 -14.19 -12.83
N ASN A 51 16.58 -13.16 -12.02
CA ASN A 51 15.52 -12.17 -12.29
C ASN A 51 15.73 -11.41 -13.60
N LEU A 52 16.96 -11.00 -13.90
CA LEU A 52 17.25 -10.29 -15.15
C LEU A 52 17.01 -11.19 -16.38
N LYS A 53 17.32 -12.48 -16.26
CA LYS A 53 17.12 -13.46 -17.34
C LYS A 53 15.64 -13.73 -17.60
N ILE A 54 14.81 -13.78 -16.56
CA ILE A 54 13.35 -13.89 -16.68
C ILE A 54 12.78 -12.62 -17.35
N PHE A 55 13.23 -11.43 -16.93
CA PHE A 55 12.75 -10.18 -17.49
C PHE A 55 13.09 -10.04 -18.99
N ASN A 56 14.30 -10.40 -19.40
CA ASN A 56 14.69 -10.39 -20.81
C ASN A 56 13.92 -11.43 -21.64
N HIS A 57 13.68 -12.63 -21.08
CA HIS A 57 12.87 -13.63 -21.78
C HIS A 57 11.42 -13.15 -21.97
N LEU A 58 10.85 -12.42 -21.01
CA LEU A 58 9.50 -11.85 -21.14
C LEU A 58 9.46 -10.71 -22.17
N LEU A 59 10.50 -9.90 -22.26
CA LEU A 59 10.63 -8.88 -23.31
C LEU A 59 10.74 -9.51 -24.70
N GLU A 60 11.49 -10.59 -24.84
CA GLU A 60 11.66 -11.31 -26.11
C GLU A 60 10.37 -12.01 -26.57
N THR A 61 9.55 -12.53 -25.65
CA THR A 61 8.29 -13.20 -26.01
C THR A 61 7.11 -12.26 -26.26
N ASN A 62 7.23 -10.98 -25.95
CA ASN A 62 6.18 -9.98 -26.11
C ASN A 62 6.30 -9.17 -27.41
N THR A 63 7.10 -9.62 -28.39
CA THR A 63 7.10 -9.03 -29.72
C THR A 63 5.74 -9.24 -30.38
N THR A 64 4.94 -8.18 -30.31
CA THR A 64 3.85 -7.78 -31.22
C THR A 64 2.78 -8.84 -31.49
N PRO A 65 1.60 -8.74 -30.87
CA PRO A 65 0.39 -9.29 -31.48
C PRO A 65 0.26 -8.62 -32.85
N THR A 66 0.25 -9.42 -33.91
CA THR A 66 -0.15 -8.98 -35.25
C THR A 66 -1.55 -8.40 -35.13
N ILE A 67 -1.63 -7.06 -35.09
CA ILE A 67 -2.88 -6.31 -35.11
C ILE A 67 -3.52 -6.63 -36.47
N PRO A 68 -4.75 -7.18 -36.51
CA PRO A 68 -5.44 -7.36 -37.78
C PRO A 68 -5.63 -5.98 -38.43
N GLU A 69 -5.23 -5.88 -39.68
CA GLU A 69 -5.35 -4.70 -40.54
C GLU A 69 -6.83 -4.34 -40.71
N ASN A 70 -7.36 -3.52 -39.81
CA ASN A 70 -8.60 -2.78 -40.02
C ASN A 70 -8.39 -1.32 -39.59
N GLU A 71 -7.63 -0.61 -40.43
CA GLU A 71 -7.47 0.83 -40.38
C GLU A 71 -8.82 1.51 -40.61
N ALA A 72 -9.41 2.01 -39.53
CA ALA A 72 -10.38 3.09 -39.57
C ALA A 72 -9.84 4.19 -38.67
N ASP A 73 -9.26 5.20 -39.31
CA ASP A 73 -8.99 6.57 -38.86
C ASP A 73 -9.44 6.90 -37.43
N ILE A 74 -8.54 6.68 -36.47
CA ILE A 74 -8.60 7.39 -35.19
C ILE A 74 -7.64 8.57 -35.33
N VAL A 75 -8.22 9.75 -35.55
CA VAL A 75 -7.52 11.03 -35.50
C VAL A 75 -7.11 11.25 -34.05
N ASP A 76 -5.81 11.11 -33.76
CA ASP A 76 -5.23 11.44 -32.45
C ASP A 76 -5.26 12.97 -32.24
N GLU A 77 -6.40 13.45 -31.76
CA GLU A 77 -6.67 14.84 -31.37
C GLU A 77 -6.17 15.11 -29.93
N TYR A 78 -4.89 14.84 -29.65
CA TYR A 78 -4.29 15.11 -28.33
C TYR A 78 -2.83 15.57 -28.46
N SER A 79 -2.59 16.65 -29.21
CA SER A 79 -1.28 17.32 -29.25
C SER A 79 -1.32 18.79 -28.80
N ASP A 80 -2.27 19.16 -27.95
CA ASP A 80 -2.36 20.53 -27.40
C ASP A 80 -2.10 20.53 -25.89
N PHE A 81 -0.91 20.05 -25.50
CA PHE A 81 -0.39 20.28 -24.16
C PHE A 81 0.31 21.65 -24.20
N ASP A 82 -0.43 22.66 -23.77
CA ASP A 82 0.00 24.04 -23.66
C ASP A 82 1.09 24.17 -22.58
N ASP A 83 2.36 24.07 -22.99
CA ASP A 83 3.55 24.22 -22.14
C ASP A 83 3.80 25.70 -21.70
N THR A 84 2.78 26.58 -21.79
CA THR A 84 2.93 28.01 -21.47
C THR A 84 2.90 28.33 -19.96
N ASP A 85 2.82 27.31 -19.09
CA ASP A 85 2.92 27.46 -17.62
C ASP A 85 4.37 27.68 -17.11
N ALA A 86 5.30 28.06 -18.00
CA ALA A 86 6.60 28.59 -17.60
C ALA A 86 6.40 29.95 -16.91
N ASP A 87 6.24 29.93 -15.58
CA ASP A 87 6.14 31.11 -14.73
C ASP A 87 7.33 32.07 -15.03
N PRO A 88 7.07 33.25 -15.64
CA PRO A 88 8.13 34.18 -16.01
C PRO A 88 8.87 34.74 -14.79
N ASP A 89 8.30 34.61 -13.59
CA ASP A 89 8.92 35.02 -12.32
C ASP A 89 9.60 33.85 -11.58
N TYR A 90 9.73 32.66 -12.20
CA TYR A 90 10.57 31.60 -11.66
C TYR A 90 12.06 31.97 -11.80
N HIS A 91 12.54 32.77 -10.86
CA HIS A 91 13.96 32.90 -10.59
C HIS A 91 14.39 31.70 -9.74
N PRO A 92 15.14 30.72 -10.30
CA PRO A 92 15.75 29.69 -9.49
C PRO A 92 16.65 30.39 -8.48
N LYS A 93 16.20 30.43 -7.22
CA LYS A 93 17.00 30.96 -6.13
C LYS A 93 18.22 30.06 -6.05
N ASN A 94 19.36 30.59 -6.49
CA ASN A 94 20.66 29.96 -6.31
C ASN A 94 20.78 29.64 -4.83
N LEU A 95 20.57 28.36 -4.49
CA LEU A 95 20.89 27.79 -3.19
C LEU A 95 22.41 27.83 -3.10
N LEU A 96 22.93 29.00 -2.70
CA LEU A 96 24.34 29.15 -2.43
C LEU A 96 24.71 28.26 -1.24
N PRO A 97 25.87 27.58 -1.31
CA PRO A 97 26.30 26.67 -0.28
C PRO A 97 26.69 27.43 0.99
N ASN A 98 26.19 26.94 2.13
CA ASN A 98 26.78 27.00 3.47
C ASN A 98 27.89 28.05 3.69
N GLY A 99 27.49 29.23 4.19
CA GLY A 99 28.39 30.17 4.86
C GLY A 99 28.02 30.21 6.35
N ASP A 100 28.77 29.48 7.16
CA ASP A 100 28.77 29.59 8.62
C ASP A 100 29.37 30.95 8.99
N GLU A 101 28.52 31.96 9.19
CA GLU A 101 28.95 33.26 9.72
C GLU A 101 28.68 33.34 11.22
N ASN A 102 29.75 33.05 11.94
CA ASN A 102 29.93 33.14 13.37
C ASN A 102 29.91 34.64 13.77
N VAL A 103 28.75 35.15 14.21
CA VAL A 103 28.63 36.52 14.73
C VAL A 103 28.99 36.52 16.22
N GLU A 104 30.24 36.90 16.51
CA GLU A 104 30.73 37.26 17.84
C GLU A 104 30.10 38.60 18.27
N ASN A 105 29.11 38.55 19.15
CA ASN A 105 28.60 39.74 19.83
C ASN A 105 29.37 39.97 21.13
N ASN A 106 30.38 40.85 21.04
CA ASN A 106 31.00 41.53 22.18
C ASN A 106 30.04 42.59 22.73
N ILE A 107 29.52 42.41 23.94
CA ILE A 107 28.82 43.46 24.69
C ILE A 107 29.62 43.77 25.94
N GLY A 108 30.06 45.03 26.03
CA GLY A 108 30.91 45.56 27.08
C GLY A 108 30.28 45.48 28.48
N ILE A 109 31.14 45.14 29.43
CA ILE A 109 30.88 45.17 30.87
C ILE A 109 30.90 46.64 31.31
N ALA A 110 29.78 47.13 31.83
CA ALA A 110 29.74 48.31 32.68
C ALA A 110 29.19 47.88 34.04
N ASP A 111 30.04 48.00 35.06
CA ASP A 111 29.75 47.69 36.45
C ASP A 111 28.65 48.61 36.99
N HIS A 112 27.54 48.00 37.44
CA HIS A 112 26.54 48.69 38.25
C HIS A 112 26.24 47.85 39.48
N SER A 113 26.77 48.29 40.62
CA SER A 113 26.44 47.79 41.95
C SER A 113 25.02 48.26 42.31
N THR A 114 24.12 47.32 42.61
CA THR A 114 22.88 47.65 43.33
C THR A 114 22.40 46.45 44.14
N ASP A 115 22.16 46.74 45.41
CA ASP A 115 21.82 45.84 46.50
C ASP A 115 20.44 45.16 46.37
N ASN A 116 20.44 43.88 46.75
CA ASN A 116 19.42 43.13 47.49
C ASN A 116 17.94 43.56 47.36
N ASN A 117 17.17 42.73 46.65
CA ASN A 117 15.83 42.35 47.11
C ASN A 117 15.46 40.96 46.59
N GLU A 118 15.32 40.01 47.52
CA GLU A 118 14.74 38.70 47.27
C GLU A 118 13.32 38.87 46.76
N THR A 119 13.11 38.61 45.47
CA THR A 119 11.80 38.34 44.90
C THR A 119 11.89 37.00 44.22
N GLU A 120 11.11 36.02 44.70
CA GLU A 120 10.97 34.68 44.13
C GLU A 120 10.74 34.76 42.61
N SER A 121 11.83 34.61 41.85
CA SER A 121 11.72 34.41 40.42
C SER A 121 11.19 33.00 40.19
N ARG A 122 9.90 32.94 39.85
CA ARG A 122 9.37 31.82 39.08
C ARG A 122 10.29 31.68 37.89
N ASN A 123 11.15 30.68 37.93
CA ASN A 123 12.03 30.31 36.84
C ASN A 123 11.14 29.94 35.64
N ASP A 124 10.84 30.92 34.81
CA ASP A 124 10.35 30.76 33.45
C ASP A 124 11.43 29.99 32.68
N LYS A 125 11.39 28.66 32.84
CA LYS A 125 12.21 27.73 32.08
C LYS A 125 11.76 27.87 30.64
N GLU A 126 12.49 28.69 29.91
CA GLU A 126 12.37 28.87 28.47
C GLU A 126 12.12 27.50 27.82
N PRO A 127 11.05 27.33 27.03
CA PRO A 127 10.68 26.03 26.48
C PRO A 127 11.81 25.54 25.58
N LYS A 128 12.60 24.59 26.08
CA LYS A 128 13.70 23.97 25.34
C LYS A 128 13.12 23.47 24.02
N ARG A 129 13.54 24.09 22.91
CA ARG A 129 13.14 23.68 21.57
C ARG A 129 13.37 22.17 21.46
N PRO A 130 12.35 21.38 21.06
CA PRO A 130 12.49 19.94 20.99
C PRO A 130 13.66 19.61 20.06
N LYS A 131 14.66 18.90 20.60
CA LYS A 131 15.80 18.46 19.79
C LYS A 131 15.25 17.61 18.65
N LYS A 132 15.53 18.01 17.41
CA LYS A 132 15.22 17.20 16.22
C LYS A 132 15.85 15.83 16.43
N VAL A 133 15.03 14.79 16.55
CA VAL A 133 15.50 13.42 16.71
C VAL A 133 16.20 13.04 15.41
N ILE A 134 17.52 12.89 15.45
CA ILE A 134 18.29 12.43 14.29
C ILE A 134 17.88 10.97 14.03
N PRO A 135 17.28 10.66 12.86
CA PRO A 135 16.87 9.30 12.56
C PRO A 135 18.10 8.38 12.50
N LYS A 136 17.99 7.19 13.10
CA LYS A 136 19.04 6.15 13.05
C LYS A 136 18.67 5.09 11.98
N PRO A 137 19.04 5.29 10.71
CA PRO A 137 18.60 4.46 9.60
C PRO A 137 19.13 3.01 9.61
N LEU A 138 20.00 2.64 10.53
CA LEU A 138 20.40 1.24 10.70
C LEU A 138 19.48 0.48 11.65
N GLN A 139 18.81 1.17 12.58
CA GLN A 139 17.98 0.55 13.62
C GLN A 139 16.51 0.46 13.23
N TRP A 140 15.98 1.37 12.40
CA TRP A 140 14.57 1.34 11.97
C TRP A 140 14.20 0.09 11.15
N LYS A 141 15.11 -0.42 10.30
CA LYS A 141 14.86 -1.60 9.47
C LYS A 141 14.76 -2.89 10.26
N ALA A 142 15.43 -2.98 11.42
CA ALA A 142 15.35 -4.16 12.29
C ALA A 142 13.97 -4.30 12.97
N ASN A 143 13.25 -3.19 13.15
CA ASN A 143 11.91 -3.16 13.73
C ASN A 143 10.78 -3.26 12.71
N VAL A 144 11.10 -3.42 11.41
CA VAL A 144 10.09 -3.76 10.41
C VAL A 144 9.60 -5.17 10.74
N ARG A 145 8.43 -5.24 11.37
CA ARG A 145 7.78 -6.51 11.68
C ARG A 145 7.57 -7.23 10.36
N LYS A 146 8.32 -8.32 10.15
CA LYS A 146 8.01 -9.26 9.09
C LYS A 146 6.60 -9.77 9.34
N GLU A 147 5.69 -9.56 8.39
CA GLU A 147 4.34 -10.08 8.51
C GLU A 147 4.41 -11.59 8.66
N LYS A 148 3.84 -12.08 9.77
CA LYS A 148 3.66 -13.51 9.96
C LYS A 148 2.58 -13.97 8.97
N ARG A 149 2.76 -15.17 8.40
CA ARG A 149 1.68 -15.83 7.66
C ARG A 149 0.44 -15.94 8.56
N CYS A 150 -0.75 -15.93 7.98
CA CYS A 150 -1.97 -16.21 8.74
C CYS A 150 -1.84 -17.59 9.41
N GLU A 151 -1.63 -17.60 10.72
CA GLU A 151 -1.71 -18.79 11.55
C GLU A 151 -3.18 -19.12 11.84
N GLU A 152 -3.46 -20.29 12.44
CA GLU A 152 -4.81 -20.68 12.86
C GLU A 152 -5.47 -19.63 13.75
N LYS A 153 -4.67 -18.93 14.57
CA LYS A 153 -5.09 -17.84 15.46
C LYS A 153 -4.87 -16.47 14.83
N CYS A 154 -5.41 -16.25 13.62
CA CYS A 154 -5.38 -14.94 12.98
C CYS A 154 -6.28 -13.95 13.74
N ARG A 155 -5.78 -12.73 14.02
CA ARG A 155 -6.55 -11.64 14.68
C ARG A 155 -7.83 -11.26 13.92
N LEU A 156 -7.81 -11.40 12.59
CA LEU A 156 -8.95 -11.10 11.72
C LEU A 156 -9.84 -12.32 11.45
N HIS A 157 -9.50 -13.48 12.04
CA HIS A 157 -10.19 -14.76 11.84
C HIS A 157 -10.36 -15.13 10.35
N CYS A 158 -9.34 -14.88 9.51
CA CYS A 158 -9.42 -15.10 8.07
C CYS A 158 -9.82 -16.54 7.69
N ASN A 159 -9.43 -17.55 8.49
CA ASN A 159 -9.72 -18.98 8.21
C ASN A 159 -11.20 -19.33 8.39
N SER A 160 -11.97 -18.57 9.18
CA SER A 160 -13.40 -18.81 9.32
C SER A 160 -14.22 -18.10 8.25
N LYS A 161 -13.63 -17.10 7.57
CA LYS A 161 -14.32 -16.26 6.58
C LYS A 161 -14.11 -16.74 5.16
N PHE A 162 -12.90 -17.26 4.88
CA PHE A 162 -12.53 -17.77 3.57
C PHE A 162 -11.96 -19.16 3.70
N THR A 163 -12.50 -20.06 2.90
CA THR A 163 -11.91 -21.36 2.64
C THR A 163 -10.63 -21.20 1.81
N GLU A 164 -9.75 -22.20 1.84
CA GLU A 164 -8.49 -22.13 1.08
C GLU A 164 -8.73 -22.06 -0.43
N ILE A 165 -9.79 -22.72 -0.91
CA ILE A 165 -10.18 -22.70 -2.33
C ILE A 165 -10.60 -21.30 -2.77
N GLU A 166 -11.39 -20.59 -1.96
CA GLU A 166 -11.80 -19.22 -2.26
C GLU A 166 -10.60 -18.27 -2.29
N ARG A 167 -9.64 -18.43 -1.37
CA ARG A 167 -8.42 -17.61 -1.36
C ARG A 167 -7.61 -17.79 -2.63
N GLN A 168 -7.46 -19.04 -3.06
CA GLN A 168 -6.73 -19.36 -4.26
C GLN A 168 -7.44 -18.81 -5.49
N THR A 169 -8.76 -18.91 -5.55
CA THR A 169 -9.58 -18.33 -6.63
C THR A 169 -9.42 -16.80 -6.69
N ILE A 170 -9.55 -16.10 -5.55
CA ILE A 170 -9.36 -14.64 -5.47
C ILE A 170 -7.95 -14.25 -5.93
N PHE A 171 -6.94 -15.03 -5.55
CA PHE A 171 -5.55 -14.78 -5.93
C PHE A 171 -5.35 -14.97 -7.44
N GLU A 172 -5.85 -16.06 -8.00
CA GLU A 172 -5.74 -16.37 -9.44
C GLU A 172 -6.49 -15.33 -10.27
N GLU A 173 -7.73 -14.98 -9.92
CA GLU A 173 -8.51 -13.92 -10.58
C GLU A 173 -7.80 -12.56 -10.52
N PHE A 174 -7.21 -12.22 -9.37
CA PHE A 174 -6.49 -10.96 -9.20
C PHE A 174 -5.28 -10.84 -10.13
N TRP A 175 -4.49 -11.90 -10.24
CA TRP A 175 -3.30 -11.90 -11.09
C TRP A 175 -3.62 -12.13 -12.57
N ALA A 176 -4.69 -12.88 -12.88
CA ALA A 176 -5.14 -13.10 -14.26
C ALA A 176 -5.58 -11.81 -14.97
N MET A 177 -5.95 -10.75 -14.22
CA MET A 177 -6.30 -9.47 -14.82
C MET A 177 -5.15 -8.82 -15.62
N GLY A 178 -3.88 -9.05 -15.24
CA GLY A 178 -2.67 -8.53 -15.90
C GLY A 178 -2.47 -7.00 -15.89
N ASP A 179 -3.55 -6.23 -15.82
CA ASP A 179 -3.59 -4.78 -15.88
C ASP A 179 -3.63 -4.15 -14.48
N ILE A 180 -2.72 -3.22 -14.22
CA ILE A 180 -2.54 -2.59 -12.90
C ILE A 180 -3.73 -1.70 -12.52
N GLU A 181 -4.41 -1.08 -13.49
CA GLU A 181 -5.57 -0.22 -13.21
C GLU A 181 -6.77 -1.05 -12.79
N LYS A 182 -6.97 -2.20 -13.47
CA LYS A 182 -8.00 -3.17 -13.12
C LYS A 182 -7.75 -3.78 -11.76
N GLN A 183 -6.50 -4.12 -11.44
CA GLN A 183 -6.11 -4.59 -10.10
C GLN A 183 -6.40 -3.54 -9.01
N ARG A 184 -6.06 -2.27 -9.24
CA ARG A 184 -6.40 -1.18 -8.31
C ARG A 184 -7.91 -1.05 -8.13
N HIS A 185 -8.67 -1.11 -9.21
CA HIS A 185 -10.14 -1.06 -9.17
C HIS A 185 -10.75 -2.24 -8.42
N PHE A 186 -10.22 -3.45 -8.62
CA PHE A 186 -10.63 -4.65 -7.90
C PHE A 186 -10.44 -4.47 -6.39
N ILE A 187 -9.28 -3.95 -5.98
CA ILE A 187 -9.00 -3.64 -4.58
C ILE A 187 -9.98 -2.59 -4.05
N PHE A 188 -10.17 -1.48 -4.78
CA PHE A 188 -11.06 -0.40 -4.39
C PHE A 188 -12.51 -0.88 -4.20
N LYS A 189 -12.99 -1.74 -5.10
CA LYS A 189 -14.32 -2.35 -5.03
C LYS A 189 -14.48 -3.27 -3.80
N ALA A 190 -13.40 -3.88 -3.34
CA ALA A 190 -13.38 -4.71 -2.13
C ALA A 190 -13.23 -3.90 -0.83
N MET A 191 -12.87 -2.62 -0.90
CA MET A 191 -12.74 -1.75 0.26
C MET A 191 -14.11 -1.21 0.71
N LYS A 192 -14.24 -0.98 2.02
CA LYS A 192 -15.42 -0.33 2.60
C LYS A 192 -15.02 1.02 3.17
N THR A 193 -15.90 2.00 3.01
CA THR A 193 -15.72 3.31 3.64
C THR A 193 -15.97 3.17 5.13
N VAL A 194 -14.98 3.50 5.95
CA VAL A 194 -15.09 3.45 7.42
C VAL A 194 -15.66 4.78 7.89
N THR A 195 -16.92 4.76 8.31
CA THR A 195 -17.55 5.90 8.97
C THR A 195 -17.16 5.89 10.46
N PRO A 196 -16.29 6.81 10.93
CA PRO A 196 -15.91 6.84 12.33
C PRO A 196 -17.12 7.15 13.21
N LYS A 197 -17.22 6.49 14.37
CA LYS A 197 -18.30 6.74 15.35
C LYS A 197 -18.34 8.19 15.82
N TYR A 198 -17.16 8.79 15.95
CA TYR A 198 -17.00 10.19 16.32
C TYR A 198 -16.10 10.87 15.31
N ARG A 199 -16.61 11.93 14.69
CA ARG A 199 -15.84 12.79 13.78
C ARG A 199 -15.95 14.22 14.29
N TYR A 200 -14.81 14.78 14.67
CA TYR A 200 -14.73 16.20 14.99
C TYR A 200 -14.68 16.97 13.67
N VAL A 201 -15.83 17.53 13.28
CA VAL A 201 -15.92 18.50 12.20
C VAL A 201 -15.67 19.87 12.84
N ARG A 202 -14.64 20.59 12.39
CA ARG A 202 -14.46 21.98 12.83
C ARG A 202 -15.45 22.85 12.06
N ALA A 203 -16.08 23.81 12.75
CA ALA A 203 -17.10 24.68 12.17
C ALA A 203 -16.56 25.58 11.03
N ASP A 204 -15.25 25.79 11.00
CA ASP A 204 -14.51 26.62 10.05
C ASP A 204 -13.76 25.81 8.98
N ALA A 205 -13.84 24.46 9.01
CA ALA A 205 -13.06 23.64 8.10
C ALA A 205 -13.68 23.61 6.69
N THR A 206 -13.14 24.45 5.82
CA THR A 206 -13.30 24.35 4.36
C THR A 206 -12.79 23.01 3.79
N CYS A 207 -11.93 22.29 4.53
CA CYS A 207 -11.47 20.96 4.15
C CYS A 207 -12.22 19.87 4.93
N ASN A 208 -13.32 19.39 4.35
CA ASN A 208 -13.95 18.15 4.78
C ASN A 208 -13.16 16.98 4.21
N ARG A 209 -12.15 16.50 4.94
CA ARG A 209 -11.41 15.28 4.54
C ARG A 209 -12.39 14.13 4.33
N ALA A 210 -12.26 13.40 3.23
CA ALA A 210 -13.06 12.21 2.99
C ALA A 210 -12.87 11.19 4.11
N ASN A 211 -13.86 10.32 4.33
CA ASN A 211 -13.70 9.20 5.26
C ASN A 211 -12.63 8.25 4.73
N ASN A 212 -11.87 7.65 5.64
CA ASN A 212 -10.88 6.65 5.26
C ASN A 212 -11.58 5.42 4.69
N GLN A 213 -11.01 4.85 3.64
CA GLN A 213 -11.38 3.53 3.14
C GLN A 213 -10.47 2.50 3.80
N ALA A 214 -11.05 1.40 4.29
CA ALA A 214 -10.28 0.30 4.86
C ALA A 214 -10.90 -1.04 4.50
N PHE A 215 -10.10 -2.10 4.63
CA PHE A 215 -10.60 -3.45 4.58
C PHE A 215 -11.25 -3.79 5.92
N TYR A 216 -12.57 -3.77 5.96
CA TYR A 216 -13.34 -4.42 7.00
C TYR A 216 -13.85 -5.75 6.44
N LEU A 217 -13.01 -6.78 6.60
CA LEU A 217 -13.42 -8.18 6.46
C LEU A 217 -13.99 -8.65 7.79
#